data_AF-D7DJR9-F1
#
_entry.id   AF-D7DJR9-F1
#
_cell.length_a   1.000
_cell.length_b   1.000
_cell.length_c   1.000
_cell.angle_alpha   90.00
_cell.angle_beta   90.00
_cell.angle_gamma   90.00
#
_symmetry.space_group_name_H-M   'P 1'
#
loop_
_entity.id
_entity.type
_entity.pdbx_description
1 polymer ?
#
loop_
_entity_poly.entity_id
_entity_poly.type
_entity_poly.pdbx_seq_one_letter_code
_entity_poly.pdbx_strand_id
1 'polypeptide(L)'
;MQFAQQLAHADIQQSAIETASTPNKSAAIHLHGAQSVITAISEPCEADRQELESFVRAIYRRAHRAEVSHFMPKLLSVRDAGDKLLAVCGLRHAHEESLFLETYFDSPIEVLLSQHSQITIAREAILEVGNLAVADPINVRSLLASISLYLHSTHSEWAVFTGISVLRNSLTKLNMSLQFLGEASIERIPEHERAAWGTYYNERPQVVAIRRTQPAAQ
;
A
#
# COMPACT_ATOMS: atom_id res chain seq x y z
N MET A 1 0.00 -14.16 -25.31
CA MET A 1 -0.01 -12.68 -25.43
C MET A 1 -1.42 -12.22 -25.73
N GLN A 2 -2.26 -12.09 -24.70
CA GLN A 2 -3.66 -11.70 -24.82
C GLN A 2 -4.03 -10.92 -23.57
N PHE A 3 -3.98 -9.58 -23.61
CA PHE A 3 -4.60 -8.69 -22.60
C PHE A 3 -4.71 -7.26 -23.14
N ALA A 4 -5.34 -7.12 -24.31
CA ALA A 4 -5.78 -5.83 -24.82
C ALA A 4 -7.05 -6.04 -25.65
N GLN A 5 -8.22 -5.95 -25.01
CA GLN A 5 -9.50 -5.54 -25.60
C GLN A 5 -10.63 -5.79 -24.59
N GLN A 6 -11.17 -4.71 -24.02
CA GLN A 6 -12.61 -4.44 -23.89
C GLN A 6 -12.82 -3.17 -23.06
N LEU A 7 -12.77 -2.02 -23.74
CA LEU A 7 -13.35 -0.76 -23.29
C LEU A 7 -13.94 -0.10 -24.53
N ALA A 8 -15.24 -0.29 -24.76
CA ALA A 8 -16.02 0.54 -25.66
C ALA A 8 -17.51 0.45 -25.31
N HIS A 9 -18.12 1.64 -25.20
CA HIS A 9 -19.55 1.97 -25.18
C HIS A 9 -20.31 1.89 -23.86
N ALA A 10 -20.53 3.07 -23.27
CA ALA A 10 -21.86 3.46 -22.79
C ALA A 10 -22.02 4.99 -22.92
N ASP A 11 -23.04 5.38 -23.68
CA ASP A 11 -23.47 6.73 -24.00
C ASP A 11 -23.86 7.55 -22.76
N ILE A 12 -23.48 8.83 -22.74
CA ILE A 12 -23.96 9.82 -21.77
C ILE A 12 -24.86 10.79 -22.54
N GLN A 13 -26.16 10.74 -22.23
CA GLN A 13 -27.14 11.70 -22.71
C GLN A 13 -27.31 12.79 -21.63
N GLN A 14 -26.94 14.00 -21.99
CA GLN A 14 -27.05 15.22 -21.18
C GLN A 14 -28.51 15.72 -21.16
N SER A 15 -29.01 16.11 -19.99
CA SER A 15 -30.03 17.16 -19.89
C SER A 15 -29.83 17.97 -18.60
N ALA A 16 -29.94 19.29 -18.76
CA ALA A 16 -29.57 20.33 -17.83
C ALA A 16 -30.77 20.82 -17.02
N ILE A 17 -30.55 21.23 -15.75
CA ILE A 17 -31.32 22.31 -15.09
C ILE A 17 -30.38 23.05 -14.12
N GLU A 18 -30.19 24.35 -14.37
CA GLU A 18 -29.67 25.35 -13.43
C GLU A 18 -30.79 25.87 -12.51
N THR A 19 -30.47 26.19 -11.25
CA THR A 19 -30.92 27.43 -10.59
C THR A 19 -30.13 27.70 -9.31
N ALA A 20 -29.91 28.99 -9.04
CA ALA A 20 -28.88 29.58 -8.18
C ALA A 20 -29.22 29.69 -6.67
N SER A 21 -28.20 29.75 -5.80
CA SER A 21 -28.09 30.64 -4.61
C SER A 21 -26.76 30.39 -3.83
N THR A 22 -26.05 31.46 -3.45
CA THR A 22 -24.78 31.49 -2.67
C THR A 22 -25.07 31.82 -1.17
N PRO A 23 -24.08 31.82 -0.23
CA PRO A 23 -22.81 31.07 -0.12
C PRO A 23 -22.70 30.37 1.25
N ASN A 24 -22.14 29.16 1.32
CA ASN A 24 -21.62 28.64 2.59
C ASN A 24 -20.33 27.87 2.35
N LYS A 25 -19.23 28.35 2.95
CA LYS A 25 -17.88 27.83 2.76
C LYS A 25 -17.71 26.51 3.51
N SER A 26 -18.19 25.43 2.90
CA SER A 26 -17.66 24.08 3.07
C SER A 26 -17.35 23.57 1.69
N ALA A 27 -16.09 23.69 1.27
CA ALA A 27 -15.64 23.08 0.03
C ALA A 27 -15.51 21.57 0.26
N ALA A 28 -16.62 20.85 0.07
CA ALA A 28 -16.56 19.42 -0.19
C ALA A 28 -15.84 19.26 -1.53
N ILE A 29 -14.55 18.91 -1.48
CA ILE A 29 -13.82 18.50 -2.67
C ILE A 29 -14.39 17.13 -3.05
N HIS A 30 -15.47 17.12 -3.84
CA HIS A 30 -15.92 15.92 -4.54
C HIS A 30 -14.89 15.58 -5.61
N LEU A 31 -13.91 14.76 -5.25
CA LEU A 31 -13.16 13.98 -6.23
C LEU A 31 -14.17 13.10 -6.97
N HIS A 32 -14.53 13.50 -8.19
CA HIS A 32 -15.38 12.73 -9.10
C HIS A 32 -14.88 11.27 -9.16
N GLY A 33 -15.59 10.35 -8.50
CA GLY A 33 -15.41 8.90 -8.65
C GLY A 33 -14.79 8.11 -7.49
N ALA A 34 -14.39 8.73 -6.37
CA ALA A 34 -13.93 7.97 -5.20
C ALA A 34 -15.14 7.56 -4.35
N GLN A 35 -15.40 6.25 -4.24
CA GLN A 35 -16.33 5.74 -3.22
C GLN A 35 -15.85 6.24 -1.84
N SER A 36 -16.78 6.68 -0.99
CA SER A 36 -16.46 6.99 0.41
C SER A 36 -15.94 5.72 1.05
N VAL A 37 -14.67 5.72 1.43
CA VAL A 37 -14.03 4.60 2.14
C VAL A 37 -13.81 4.97 3.60
N ILE A 38 -13.91 3.98 4.46
CA ILE A 38 -13.63 4.08 5.89
C ILE A 38 -12.31 3.39 6.14
N THR A 39 -11.42 4.06 6.87
CA THR A 39 -10.10 3.53 7.22
C THR A 39 -9.97 3.38 8.73
N ALA A 40 -9.33 2.29 9.16
CA ALA A 40 -9.07 2.04 10.56
C ALA A 40 -7.72 1.32 10.73
N ILE A 41 -7.09 1.52 11.90
CA ILE A 41 -5.88 0.81 12.32
C ILE A 41 -6.28 -0.24 13.35
N SER A 42 -5.81 -1.47 13.14
CA SER A 42 -6.04 -2.62 14.00
C SER A 42 -4.72 -3.14 14.56
N GLU A 43 -4.62 -3.19 15.89
CA GLU A 43 -3.49 -3.75 16.63
C GLU A 43 -3.69 -5.25 16.91
N PRO A 44 -2.67 -5.99 17.40
CA PRO A 44 -2.76 -7.46 17.49
C PRO A 44 -3.88 -8.01 18.36
N CYS A 45 -4.40 -7.25 19.33
CA CYS A 45 -5.46 -7.67 20.25
C CYS A 45 -6.84 -7.09 19.90
N GLU A 46 -6.97 -6.35 18.79
CA GLU A 46 -8.24 -5.76 18.37
C GLU A 46 -9.20 -6.81 17.81
N ALA A 47 -10.50 -6.57 17.97
CA ALA A 47 -11.53 -7.55 17.63
C ALA A 47 -11.60 -7.89 16.13
N ASP A 48 -11.26 -6.93 15.27
CA ASP A 48 -11.26 -7.10 13.80
C ASP A 48 -9.98 -7.74 13.26
N ARG A 49 -8.95 -7.93 14.11
CA ARG A 49 -7.63 -8.38 13.69
C ARG A 49 -7.65 -9.68 12.90
N GLN A 50 -8.39 -10.67 13.39
CA GLN A 50 -8.48 -11.99 12.76
C GLN A 50 -9.14 -11.92 11.37
N GLU A 51 -10.11 -11.03 11.19
CA GLU A 51 -10.76 -10.81 9.89
C GLU A 51 -9.75 -10.26 8.87
N LEU A 52 -8.98 -9.24 9.28
CA LEU A 52 -7.97 -8.60 8.42
C LEU A 52 -6.87 -9.57 8.00
N GLU A 53 -6.34 -10.35 8.95
CA GLU A 53 -5.34 -11.36 8.62
C GLU A 53 -5.90 -12.44 7.68
N SER A 54 -7.13 -12.88 7.91
CA SER A 54 -7.79 -13.87 7.06
C SER A 54 -8.00 -13.36 5.64
N PHE A 55 -8.35 -12.07 5.50
CA PHE A 55 -8.45 -11.39 4.21
C PHE A 55 -7.11 -11.38 3.47
N VAL A 56 -6.01 -11.01 4.15
CA VAL A 56 -4.65 -11.04 3.58
C VAL A 56 -4.27 -12.46 3.15
N ARG A 57 -4.48 -13.47 4.01
CA ARG A 57 -4.21 -14.89 3.69
C ARG A 57 -4.96 -15.32 2.43
N ALA A 58 -6.25 -14.99 2.33
CA ALA A 58 -7.07 -15.39 1.19
C ALA A 58 -6.54 -14.82 -0.13
N ILE A 59 -6.11 -13.55 -0.14
CA ILE A 59 -5.59 -12.90 -1.34
C ILE A 59 -4.22 -13.48 -1.74
N TYR A 60 -3.30 -13.63 -0.78
CA TYR A 60 -1.98 -14.22 -1.07
C TYR A 60 -2.09 -15.67 -1.54
N ARG A 61 -2.98 -16.47 -0.94
CA ARG A 61 -3.26 -17.85 -1.36
C ARG A 61 -3.83 -17.87 -2.78
N ARG A 62 -4.78 -16.99 -3.11
CA ARG A 62 -5.38 -16.92 -4.44
C ARG A 62 -4.39 -16.49 -5.52
N ALA A 63 -3.58 -15.46 -5.25
CA ALA A 63 -2.68 -14.87 -6.23
C ALA A 63 -1.40 -15.68 -6.43
N HIS A 64 -0.84 -16.22 -5.35
CA HIS A 64 0.51 -16.81 -5.37
C HIS A 64 0.57 -18.21 -4.77
N ARG A 65 -0.55 -18.81 -4.36
CA ARG A 65 -0.57 -20.07 -3.59
C ARG A 65 0.30 -19.99 -2.33
N ALA A 66 0.43 -18.79 -1.78
CA ALA A 66 1.23 -18.52 -0.59
C ALA A 66 0.39 -18.73 0.68
N GLU A 67 1.03 -19.23 1.73
CA GLU A 67 0.48 -19.41 3.06
C GLU A 67 1.16 -18.45 4.03
N VAL A 68 0.74 -17.19 4.00
CA VAL A 68 1.30 -16.15 4.87
C VAL A 68 0.85 -16.37 6.32
N SER A 69 1.82 -16.58 7.21
CA SER A 69 1.62 -16.73 8.66
C SER A 69 2.08 -15.51 9.47
N HIS A 70 2.90 -14.64 8.87
CA HIS A 70 3.48 -13.47 9.53
C HIS A 70 2.75 -12.19 9.12
N PHE A 71 2.28 -11.44 10.12
CA PHE A 71 1.58 -10.17 9.95
C PHE A 71 2.29 -9.08 10.73
N MET A 72 2.30 -7.88 10.16
CA MET A 72 2.83 -6.69 10.81
C MET A 72 2.02 -6.30 12.05
N PRO A 73 2.62 -5.58 13.03
CA PRO A 73 1.95 -5.25 14.30
C PRO A 73 0.66 -4.46 14.08
N LYS A 74 0.66 -3.51 13.15
CA LYS A 74 -0.51 -2.70 12.80
C LYS A 74 -1.03 -3.14 11.42
N LEU A 75 -2.34 -3.32 11.29
CA LEU A 75 -3.00 -3.49 10.00
C LEU A 75 -3.90 -2.29 9.75
N LEU A 76 -3.77 -1.69 8.57
CA LEU A 76 -4.70 -0.67 8.07
C LEU A 76 -5.73 -1.36 7.20
N SER A 77 -7.01 -1.16 7.53
CA SER A 77 -8.13 -1.62 6.72
C SER A 77 -8.73 -0.49 5.91
N VAL A 78 -9.27 -0.83 4.74
CA VAL A 78 -10.07 0.06 3.88
C VAL A 78 -11.38 -0.66 3.61
N ARG A 79 -12.48 -0.05 4.05
CA ARG A 79 -13.84 -0.58 3.89
C ARG A 79 -14.70 0.37 3.07
N ASP A 80 -15.71 -0.16 2.39
CA ASP A 80 -16.78 0.69 1.83
C ASP A 80 -17.78 1.11 2.91
N ALA A 81 -18.78 1.91 2.53
CA ALA A 81 -19.84 2.37 3.44
C ALA A 81 -20.72 1.23 3.99
N GLY A 82 -20.69 0.04 3.39
CA GLY A 82 -21.39 -1.16 3.84
C GLY A 82 -20.52 -2.07 4.72
N ASP A 83 -19.39 -1.56 5.23
CA ASP A 83 -18.44 -2.28 6.08
C ASP A 83 -17.71 -3.46 5.39
N LYS A 84 -17.77 -3.54 4.05
CA LYS A 84 -17.08 -4.57 3.29
C LYS A 84 -15.59 -4.23 3.15
N LEU A 85 -14.71 -5.18 3.48
CA LEU A 85 -13.27 -5.05 3.22
C LEU A 85 -12.96 -4.94 1.73
N LEU A 86 -12.32 -3.84 1.36
CA LEU A 86 -11.82 -3.55 0.01
C LEU A 86 -10.32 -3.84 -0.09
N ALA A 87 -9.58 -3.47 0.95
CA ALA A 87 -8.13 -3.64 1.03
C ALA A 87 -7.64 -3.69 2.48
N VAL A 88 -6.47 -4.30 2.66
CA VAL A 88 -5.70 -4.32 3.91
C VAL A 88 -4.22 -4.13 3.57
N CYS A 89 -3.48 -3.38 4.39
CA CYS A 89 -2.03 -3.45 4.41
C CYS A 89 -1.51 -3.52 5.84
N GLY A 90 -0.32 -4.09 6.00
CA GLY A 90 0.44 -4.06 7.24
C GLY A 90 1.33 -2.83 7.31
N LEU A 91 1.54 -2.35 8.53
CA LEU A 91 2.34 -1.19 8.86
C LEU A 91 3.29 -1.55 10.01
N ARG A 92 4.57 -1.22 9.85
CA ARG A 92 5.60 -1.42 10.86
C ARG A 92 6.53 -0.21 10.89
N HIS A 93 6.66 0.44 12.04
CA HIS A 93 7.60 1.55 12.20
C HIS A 93 9.00 1.02 12.47
N ALA A 94 10.00 1.53 11.75
CA ALA A 94 11.37 1.02 11.88
C ALA A 94 11.99 1.29 13.26
N HIS A 95 11.53 2.32 13.97
CA HIS A 95 12.02 2.60 15.33
C HIS A 95 11.43 1.69 16.41
N GLU A 96 10.29 1.02 16.14
CA GLU A 96 9.62 0.13 17.09
C GLU A 96 10.23 -1.28 17.04
N GLU A 97 10.62 -1.75 15.86
CA GLU A 97 11.17 -3.10 15.64
C GLU A 97 12.00 -3.22 14.34
N SER A 98 12.67 -4.37 14.17
CA SER A 98 13.36 -4.69 12.92
C SER A 98 12.38 -4.89 11.76
N LEU A 99 12.73 -4.38 10.59
CA LEU A 99 11.87 -4.49 9.41
C LEU A 99 12.04 -5.86 8.74
N PHE A 100 10.98 -6.39 8.15
CA PHE A 100 11.07 -7.67 7.45
C PHE A 100 11.97 -7.56 6.23
N LEU A 101 11.84 -6.47 5.46
CA LEU A 101 12.67 -6.22 4.28
C LEU A 101 14.17 -6.08 4.56
N GLU A 102 14.59 -5.90 5.82
CA GLU A 102 16.02 -5.88 6.16
C GLU A 102 16.65 -7.26 5.97
N THR A 103 15.86 -8.33 5.96
CA THR A 103 16.30 -9.69 5.62
C THR A 103 16.98 -9.75 4.24
N TYR A 104 16.60 -8.88 3.30
CA TYR A 104 17.17 -8.88 1.95
C TYR A 104 18.53 -8.18 1.85
N PHE A 105 18.98 -7.50 2.90
CA PHE A 105 20.13 -6.60 2.86
C PHE A 105 21.15 -6.91 3.96
N ASP A 106 22.40 -6.52 3.71
CA ASP A 106 23.48 -6.62 4.69
C ASP A 106 23.58 -5.34 5.57
N SER A 107 22.70 -4.36 5.36
CA SER A 107 22.69 -3.08 6.06
C SER A 107 21.26 -2.65 6.43
N PRO A 108 21.07 -1.93 7.56
CA PRO A 108 19.78 -1.38 7.94
C PRO A 108 19.19 -0.46 6.87
N ILE A 109 17.87 -0.37 6.82
CA ILE A 109 17.19 0.35 5.73
C ILE A 109 17.51 1.84 5.70
N GLU A 110 17.70 2.47 6.85
CA GLU A 110 18.01 3.89 6.99
C GLU A 110 19.37 4.24 6.40
N VAL A 111 20.33 3.31 6.48
CA VAL A 111 21.66 3.47 5.89
C VAL A 111 21.55 3.42 4.37
N LEU A 112 20.82 2.43 3.83
CA LEU A 112 20.60 2.30 2.39
C LEU A 112 19.87 3.52 1.82
N LEU A 113 18.80 3.96 2.49
CA LEU A 113 18.06 5.14 2.10
C LEU A 113 18.92 6.40 2.14
N SER A 114 19.72 6.58 3.20
CA SER A 114 20.59 7.74 3.34
C SER A 114 21.65 7.81 2.24
N GLN A 115 22.23 6.66 1.89
CA GLN A 115 23.19 6.54 0.79
C GLN A 115 22.57 6.89 -0.55
N HIS A 116 21.39 6.39 -0.86
CA HIS A 116 20.73 6.65 -2.15
C HIS A 116 20.22 8.10 -2.27
N SER A 117 19.74 8.68 -1.17
CA SER A 117 19.17 10.04 -1.15
C SER A 117 20.19 11.14 -0.89
N GLN A 118 21.43 10.78 -0.53
CA GLN A 118 22.51 11.70 -0.16
C GLN A 118 22.14 12.65 0.99
N ILE A 119 21.23 12.23 1.86
CA ILE A 119 20.83 12.92 3.08
C ILE A 119 20.77 11.92 4.24
N THR A 120 21.03 12.35 5.46
CA THR A 120 20.87 11.47 6.63
C THR A 120 19.38 11.29 6.93
N ILE A 121 18.91 10.04 6.87
CA ILE A 121 17.53 9.67 7.20
C ILE A 121 17.53 8.97 8.55
N ALA A 122 16.75 9.51 9.48
CA ALA A 122 16.56 8.91 10.79
C ALA A 122 15.64 7.67 10.70
N ARG A 123 15.89 6.65 11.51
CA ARG A 123 15.13 5.39 11.49
C ARG A 123 13.65 5.62 11.85
N GLU A 124 13.37 6.60 12.71
CA GLU A 124 12.03 7.03 13.12
C GLU A 124 11.20 7.58 11.94
N ALA A 125 11.87 8.08 10.89
CA ALA A 125 11.21 8.62 9.72
C ALA A 125 10.77 7.52 8.72
N ILE A 126 10.96 6.24 9.04
CA ILE A 126 10.76 5.13 8.09
C ILE A 126 9.62 4.22 8.56
N LEU A 127 8.68 4.00 7.65
CA LEU A 127 7.56 3.08 7.79
C LEU A 127 7.70 1.96 6.75
N GLU A 128 7.70 0.71 7.20
CA GLU A 128 7.53 -0.42 6.32
C GLU A 128 6.04 -0.67 6.06
N VAL A 129 5.70 -0.84 4.80
CA VAL A 129 4.37 -1.24 4.34
C VAL A 129 4.48 -2.64 3.75
N GLY A 130 3.76 -3.58 4.36
CA GLY A 130 3.77 -4.99 4.01
C GLY A 130 2.36 -5.55 3.95
N ASN A 131 2.24 -6.88 3.88
CA ASN A 131 0.95 -7.59 3.87
C ASN A 131 -0.12 -6.95 2.96
N LEU A 132 0.28 -6.41 1.79
CA LEU A 132 -0.62 -5.64 0.93
C LEU A 132 -1.60 -6.58 0.23
N ALA A 133 -2.87 -6.43 0.53
CA ALA A 133 -3.95 -7.25 0.00
C ALA A 133 -5.09 -6.35 -0.48
N VAL A 134 -5.45 -6.47 -1.75
CA VAL A 134 -6.55 -5.70 -2.35
C VAL A 134 -7.50 -6.66 -3.05
N ALA A 135 -8.79 -6.59 -2.73
CA ALA A 135 -9.79 -7.50 -3.29
C ALA A 135 -10.01 -7.29 -4.79
N ASP A 136 -9.96 -6.03 -5.24
CA ASP A 136 -10.12 -5.64 -6.63
C ASP A 136 -9.12 -4.50 -6.96
N PRO A 137 -8.37 -4.58 -8.08
CA PRO A 137 -7.43 -3.54 -8.49
C PRO A 137 -7.98 -2.11 -8.49
N ILE A 138 -9.29 -1.92 -8.66
CA ILE A 138 -9.93 -0.60 -8.57
C ILE A 138 -9.70 0.09 -7.22
N ASN A 139 -9.53 -0.69 -6.14
CA ASN A 139 -9.37 -0.21 -4.78
C ASN A 139 -7.91 0.11 -4.39
N VAL A 140 -6.93 -0.15 -5.28
CA VAL A 140 -5.51 0.14 -5.01
C VAL A 140 -5.31 1.63 -4.72
N ARG A 141 -6.00 2.52 -5.44
CA ARG A 141 -5.89 3.97 -5.22
C ARG A 141 -6.37 4.37 -3.83
N SER A 142 -7.47 3.79 -3.35
CA SER A 142 -7.99 4.03 -2.00
C SER A 142 -7.01 3.56 -0.93
N LEU A 143 -6.39 2.37 -1.11
CA LEU A 143 -5.36 1.89 -0.20
C LEU A 143 -4.15 2.83 -0.15
N LEU A 144 -3.65 3.26 -1.30
CA LEU A 144 -2.50 4.16 -1.37
C LEU A 144 -2.78 5.54 -0.78
N ALA A 145 -3.97 6.09 -1.02
CA ALA A 145 -4.41 7.33 -0.38
C ALA A 145 -4.47 7.16 1.15
N SER A 146 -4.96 6.02 1.64
CA SER A 146 -5.05 5.72 3.07
C SER A 146 -3.67 5.60 3.72
N ILE A 147 -2.71 4.94 3.06
CA ILE A 147 -1.31 4.88 3.50
C ILE A 147 -0.70 6.29 3.54
N SER A 148 -0.95 7.10 2.51
CA SER A 148 -0.47 8.48 2.47
C SER A 148 -1.01 9.32 3.63
N LEU A 149 -2.32 9.24 3.89
CA LEU A 149 -2.94 9.90 5.04
C LEU A 149 -2.33 9.46 6.37
N TYR A 150 -2.07 8.16 6.53
CA TYR A 150 -1.40 7.63 7.73
C TYR A 150 0.05 8.12 7.88
N LEU A 151 0.82 8.18 6.78
CA LEU A 151 2.16 8.78 6.79
C LEU A 151 2.10 10.25 7.21
N HIS A 152 1.08 10.99 6.77
CA HIS A 152 0.89 12.39 7.17
C HIS A 152 0.49 12.57 8.64
N SER A 153 -0.17 11.60 9.26
CA SER A 153 -0.52 11.64 10.69
C SER A 153 0.60 11.13 11.61
N THR A 154 1.75 10.74 11.06
CA THR A 154 2.91 10.24 11.81
C THR A 154 4.17 11.07 11.49
N HIS A 155 5.27 10.81 12.20
CA HIS A 155 6.57 11.42 11.89
C HIS A 155 7.28 10.76 10.69
N SER A 156 6.66 9.77 10.06
CA SER A 156 7.26 9.03 8.96
C SER A 156 7.32 9.87 7.68
N GLU A 157 8.51 9.98 7.10
CA GLU A 157 8.76 10.63 5.82
C GLU A 157 8.90 9.64 4.67
N TRP A 158 9.18 8.37 4.97
CA TRP A 158 9.45 7.34 3.98
C TRP A 158 8.55 6.13 4.21
N ALA A 159 7.92 5.68 3.12
CA ALA A 159 7.34 4.35 3.06
C ALA A 159 8.26 3.43 2.26
N VAL A 160 8.65 2.32 2.85
CA VAL A 160 9.43 1.25 2.20
C VAL A 160 8.59 -0.01 2.10
N PHE A 161 8.65 -0.70 0.97
CA PHE A 161 7.87 -1.91 0.77
C PHE A 161 8.52 -2.85 -0.24
N THR A 162 8.19 -4.14 -0.10
CA THR A 162 8.51 -5.16 -1.09
C THR A 162 7.33 -5.31 -2.06
N GLY A 163 7.53 -4.89 -3.30
CA GLY A 163 6.47 -4.88 -4.31
C GLY A 163 6.83 -5.68 -5.56
N ILE A 164 5.87 -6.43 -6.09
CA ILE A 164 5.94 -7.08 -7.42
C ILE A 164 5.72 -6.06 -8.55
N SER A 165 6.09 -6.44 -9.77
CA SER A 165 6.08 -5.55 -10.93
C SER A 165 4.71 -4.87 -11.17
N VAL A 166 3.60 -5.59 -10.98
CA VAL A 166 2.24 -5.05 -11.15
C VAL A 166 1.96 -3.90 -10.19
N LEU A 167 2.34 -4.04 -8.91
CA LEU A 167 2.19 -2.98 -7.91
C LEU A 167 3.06 -1.77 -8.27
N ARG A 168 4.34 -2.00 -8.58
CA ARG A 168 5.28 -0.93 -8.96
C ARG A 168 4.79 -0.16 -10.19
N ASN A 169 4.36 -0.88 -11.23
CA ASN A 169 3.79 -0.28 -12.43
C ASN A 169 2.53 0.55 -12.14
N SER A 170 1.69 0.10 -11.21
CA SER A 170 0.49 0.84 -10.81
C SER A 170 0.84 2.14 -10.10
N LEU A 171 1.86 2.13 -9.24
CA LEU A 171 2.35 3.32 -8.55
C LEU A 171 3.02 4.32 -9.49
N THR A 172 3.84 3.83 -10.44
CA THR A 172 4.45 4.69 -11.46
C THR A 172 3.39 5.37 -12.33
N LYS A 173 2.29 4.68 -12.67
CA LYS A 173 1.14 5.27 -13.39
C LYS A 173 0.40 6.35 -12.59
N LEU A 174 0.57 6.38 -11.27
CA LEU A 174 0.05 7.43 -10.39
C LEU A 174 1.08 8.55 -10.17
N ASN A 175 2.13 8.61 -11.00
CA ASN A 175 3.21 9.59 -10.92
C ASN A 175 3.96 9.59 -9.57
N MET A 176 3.93 8.47 -8.84
CA MET A 176 4.75 8.31 -7.64
C MET A 176 6.19 8.00 -8.02
N SER A 177 7.12 8.75 -7.43
CA SER A 177 8.56 8.52 -7.60
C SER A 177 8.99 7.32 -6.76
N LEU A 178 9.22 6.18 -7.40
CA LEU A 178 9.71 4.96 -6.75
C LEU A 178 11.24 4.96 -6.76
N GLN A 179 11.85 4.93 -5.59
CA GLN A 179 13.28 4.73 -5.44
C GLN A 179 13.57 3.24 -5.27
N PHE A 180 14.26 2.64 -6.22
CA PHE A 180 14.71 1.25 -6.12
C PHE A 180 15.84 1.13 -5.10
N LEU A 181 15.72 0.17 -4.17
CA LEU A 181 16.75 -0.09 -3.14
C LEU A 181 17.43 -1.45 -3.32
N GLY A 182 16.75 -2.42 -3.94
CA GLY A 182 17.34 -3.72 -4.22
C GLY A 182 16.32 -4.80 -4.57
N GLU A 183 16.82 -5.96 -4.98
CA GLU A 183 15.99 -7.14 -5.25
C GLU A 183 15.62 -7.84 -3.94
N ALA A 184 14.35 -8.24 -3.81
CA ALA A 184 13.91 -9.09 -2.71
C ALA A 184 14.11 -10.55 -3.13
N SER A 185 15.32 -11.06 -2.95
CA SER A 185 15.65 -12.45 -3.32
C SER A 185 15.12 -13.44 -2.29
N ILE A 186 14.47 -14.51 -2.76
CA ILE A 186 14.03 -15.63 -1.91
C ILE A 186 15.20 -16.33 -1.21
N GLU A 187 16.41 -16.25 -1.78
CA GLU A 187 17.61 -16.83 -1.19
C GLU A 187 18.02 -16.15 0.12
N ARG A 188 17.53 -14.93 0.36
CA ARG A 188 17.74 -14.22 1.62
C ARG A 188 16.71 -14.62 2.70
N ILE A 189 15.60 -15.27 2.32
CA ILE A 189 14.59 -15.76 3.26
C ILE A 189 15.08 -17.06 3.92
N PRO A 190 14.84 -17.28 5.23
CA PRO A 190 15.13 -18.54 5.90
C PRO A 190 14.54 -19.74 5.16
N GLU A 191 15.33 -20.80 4.96
CA GLU A 191 14.96 -21.95 4.13
C GLU A 191 13.59 -22.55 4.48
N HIS A 192 13.30 -22.66 5.79
CA HIS A 192 12.05 -23.22 6.30
C HIS A 192 10.80 -22.38 5.98
N GLU A 193 10.96 -21.10 5.65
CA GLU A 193 9.84 -20.21 5.28
C GLU A 193 9.61 -20.12 3.77
N ARG A 194 10.62 -20.45 2.95
CA ARG A 194 10.60 -20.22 1.50
C ARG A 194 9.40 -20.87 0.81
N ALA A 195 9.07 -22.10 1.20
CA ALA A 195 7.95 -22.84 0.61
C ALA A 195 6.58 -22.16 0.85
N ALA A 196 6.42 -21.47 1.99
CA ALA A 196 5.18 -20.78 2.33
C ALA A 196 4.89 -19.59 1.40
N TRP A 197 5.89 -19.06 0.69
CA TRP A 197 5.70 -17.95 -0.25
C TRP A 197 5.17 -18.37 -1.63
N GLY A 198 5.00 -19.67 -1.89
CA GLY A 198 4.44 -20.18 -3.13
C GLY A 198 5.16 -19.61 -4.36
N THR A 199 4.39 -18.97 -5.26
CA THR A 199 4.91 -18.36 -6.49
C THR A 199 5.17 -16.85 -6.37
N TYR A 200 5.13 -16.25 -5.17
CA TYR A 200 5.28 -14.81 -4.98
C TYR A 200 6.63 -14.29 -5.53
N TYR A 201 7.73 -14.99 -5.21
CA TYR A 201 9.06 -14.59 -5.65
C TYR A 201 9.34 -14.83 -7.14
N ASN A 202 8.50 -15.60 -7.84
CA ASN A 202 8.62 -15.76 -9.29
C ASN A 202 8.43 -14.44 -10.03
N GLU A 203 7.72 -13.48 -9.42
CA GLU A 203 7.47 -12.15 -9.97
C GLU A 203 8.61 -11.15 -9.73
N ARG A 204 9.74 -11.62 -9.17
CA ARG A 204 10.93 -10.81 -8.88
C ARG A 204 10.56 -9.54 -8.09
N PRO A 205 10.06 -9.71 -6.85
CA PRO A 205 9.74 -8.59 -6.01
C PRO A 205 10.99 -7.72 -5.78
N GLN A 206 10.78 -6.43 -5.63
CA GLN A 206 11.83 -5.45 -5.40
C GLN A 206 11.48 -4.65 -4.16
N VAL A 207 12.50 -4.31 -3.38
CA VAL A 207 12.37 -3.35 -2.31
C VAL A 207 12.50 -1.96 -2.92
N VAL A 208 11.48 -1.14 -2.68
CA VAL A 208 11.41 0.23 -3.16
C VAL A 208 10.98 1.15 -2.03
N ALA A 209 11.33 2.42 -2.16
CA ALA A 209 10.95 3.48 -1.25
C ALA A 209 10.17 4.57 -1.96
N ILE A 210 9.23 5.18 -1.24
CA ILE A 210 8.51 6.37 -1.64
C ILE A 210 8.69 7.38 -0.53
N ARG A 211 9.15 8.58 -0.92
CA ARG A 211 9.15 9.72 -0.01
C ARG A 211 7.74 10.29 0.06
N ARG A 212 7.26 10.55 1.27
CA ARG A 212 6.03 11.29 1.52
C ARG A 212 6.13 12.64 0.83
N THR A 213 5.23 12.89 -0.11
CA THR A 213 5.11 14.21 -0.74
C THR A 213 4.48 15.16 0.27
N GLN A 214 5.07 16.33 0.50
CA GLN A 214 4.32 17.39 1.18
C GLN A 214 3.11 17.76 0.30
N PRO A 215 1.90 17.90 0.87
CA PRO A 215 0.84 18.58 0.15
C PRO A 215 1.39 19.95 -0.24
N ALA A 216 1.17 20.37 -1.49
CA ALA A 216 1.54 21.71 -1.92
C ALA A 216 1.02 22.71 -0.88
N ALA A 217 1.89 23.51 -0.30
CA ALA A 217 1.48 24.60 0.57
C ALA A 217 0.51 25.47 -0.25
N GLN A 218 -0.76 25.49 0.15
CA GLN A 218 -1.76 26.39 -0.40
C GLN A 218 -1.52 27.80 0.12
#